data_AF-S2XLJ9-F1
#
_entry.id   AF-S2XLJ9-F1
#
_cell.length_a   1.000
_cell.length_b   1.000
_cell.length_c   1.000
_cell.angle_alpha   90.00
_cell.angle_beta   90.00
_cell.angle_gamma   90.00
#
_symmetry.space_group_name_H-M   'P 1'
#
loop_
_entity.id
_entity.type
_entity.pdbx_description
1 polymer ?
#
loop_
_entity_poly.entity_id
_entity_poly.type
_entity_poly.pdbx_seq_one_letter_code
_entity_poly.pdbx_strand_id
1 'polypeptide(L)' 'MRRIRGAKELVKYLDTIGCPMSEGTIFRLLREKKIPCIRPTERILIFDLDAIDQWITGEEISL' A
#
# COMPACT_ATOMS: atom_id res chain seq x y z
N MET A 1 1.63 3.28 -13.69
CA MET A 1 1.71 1.80 -13.81
C MET A 1 2.96 1.28 -13.08
N ARG A 2 3.00 1.43 -11.76
CA ARG A 2 4.09 0.89 -10.93
C ARG A 2 3.48 -0.08 -9.95
N ARG A 3 3.73 -1.39 -10.10
CA ARG A 3 3.09 -2.40 -9.24
C ARG A 3 4.12 -3.28 -8.56
N ILE A 4 3.86 -3.56 -7.30
CA ILE A 4 4.67 -4.46 -6.47
C ILE A 4 3.78 -5.52 -5.83
N ARG A 5 4.39 -6.64 -5.44
CA ARG A 5 3.69 -7.79 -4.87
C ARG A 5 4.11 -8.03 -3.43
N GLY A 6 3.12 -8.17 -2.55
CA GLY A 6 3.32 -8.50 -1.15
C GLY A 6 3.69 -7.31 -0.26
N ALA A 7 3.40 -7.45 1.03
CA ALA A 7 3.66 -6.40 2.02
C ALA A 7 5.16 -6.09 2.17
N LYS A 8 6.04 -7.08 2.02
CA LYS A 8 7.50 -6.91 2.09
C LYS A 8 8.05 -5.90 1.08
N GLU A 9 7.62 -6.02 -0.17
CA GLU A 9 8.06 -5.08 -1.20
C GLU A 9 7.48 -3.68 -0.95
N LEU A 10 6.31 -3.59 -0.34
CA LEU A 10 5.72 -2.31 0.03
C LEU A 10 6.51 -1.65 1.16
N VAL A 11 6.93 -2.40 2.19
CA VAL A 11 7.82 -1.87 3.25
C VAL A 11 9.08 -1.26 2.64
N LYS A 12 9.75 -2.00 1.75
CA LYS A 12 10.97 -1.50 1.08
C LYS A 12 10.69 -0.22 0.31
N TYR A 13 9.61 -0.19 -0.46
CA TYR A 13 9.24 0.99 -1.22
C TYR A 13 8.99 2.20 -0.32
N LEU A 14 8.18 2.01 0.72
CA LEU A 14 7.85 3.05 1.70
C LEU A 14 9.09 3.63 2.38
N ASP A 15 10.09 2.79 2.66
CA ASP A 15 11.40 3.23 3.18
C ASP A 15 12.14 4.15 2.18
N THR A 16 12.14 3.79 0.88
CA THR A 16 12.81 4.59 -0.16
C THR A 16 12.21 5.98 -0.37
N ILE A 17 10.93 6.17 -0.04
CA ILE A 17 10.23 7.46 -0.19
C ILE A 17 10.12 8.23 1.14
N GLY A 18 10.80 7.78 2.20
CA GLY A 18 10.83 8.44 3.50
C GLY A 18 9.57 8.29 4.33
N CYS A 19 8.74 7.27 4.05
CA CYS A 19 7.52 6.95 4.80
C CYS A 19 7.61 5.55 5.44
N PRO A 20 8.62 5.24 6.27
CA PRO A 20 8.87 3.88 6.73
C PRO A 20 7.69 3.32 7.53
N MET A 21 7.27 2.11 7.18
CA MET A 21 6.13 1.44 7.79
C MET A 21 6.40 -0.05 7.98
N SER A 22 6.06 -0.61 9.14
CA SER A 22 6.28 -2.04 9.40
C SER A 22 5.31 -2.94 8.65
N GLU A 23 5.69 -4.20 8.36
CA GLU A 23 4.76 -5.19 7.79
C GLU A 23 3.50 -5.34 8.66
N GLY A 24 3.64 -5.34 9.98
CA GLY A 24 2.51 -5.43 10.91
C GLY A 24 1.52 -4.27 10.77
N THR A 25 2.04 -3.06 10.56
CA THR A 25 1.21 -1.87 10.28
C THR A 25 0.47 -2.03 8.95
N ILE A 26 1.16 -2.47 7.89
CA ILE A 26 0.53 -2.73 6.59
C ILE A 26 -0.58 -3.77 6.72
N PHE A 27 -0.35 -4.89 7.42
CA PHE A 27 -1.38 -5.91 7.65
C PHE A 27 -2.56 -5.40 8.45
N ARG A 28 -2.33 -4.52 9.44
CA ARG A 28 -3.40 -3.85 10.18
C ARG A 28 -4.24 -2.97 9.26
N LEU A 29 -3.61 -2.11 8.45
CA LEU A 29 -4.32 -1.25 7.48
C LEU A 29 -5.08 -2.06 6.43
N LEU A 30 -4.50 -3.18 5.99
CA LEU A 30 -5.14 -4.14 5.09
C LEU A 30 -6.38 -4.79 5.70
N ARG A 31 -6.38 -5.07 7.01
CA ARG A 31 -7.55 -5.58 7.74
C ARG A 31 -8.61 -4.48 7.93
N GLU A 32 -8.17 -3.26 8.20
CA GLU A 32 -9.04 -2.08 8.37
C GLU A 32 -9.54 -1.50 7.03
N LYS A 33 -9.10 -2.04 5.88
CA LYS A 33 -9.38 -1.52 4.52
C LYS A 33 -8.97 -0.05 4.34
N LYS A 34 -7.91 0.38 5.02
CA LYS A 34 -7.40 1.76 5.03
C LYS A 34 -6.21 1.99 4.12
N ILE A 35 -5.75 0.97 3.39
CA ILE A 35 -4.63 1.09 2.45
C ILE A 35 -5.07 0.54 1.08
N PRO A 36 -4.77 1.24 -0.03
CA PRO A 36 -5.05 0.75 -1.37
C PRO A 36 -4.35 -0.59 -1.61
N CYS A 37 -5.12 -1.62 -1.99
CA CYS A 37 -4.57 -2.94 -2.30
C CYS A 37 -5.51 -3.68 -3.23
N ILE A 38 -4.95 -4.27 -4.28
CA ILE A 38 -5.65 -5.18 -5.18
C ILE A 38 -5.43 -6.60 -4.67
N ARG A 39 -6.52 -7.36 -4.49
CA ARG A 39 -6.49 -8.76 -4.07
C ARG A 39 -7.23 -9.64 -5.09
N PRO A 40 -6.54 -10.12 -6.14
CA PRO A 40 -7.16 -11.03 -7.10
C PRO A 40 -7.57 -12.36 -6.45
N THR A 41 -6.86 -12.79 -5.41
CA THR A 41 -7.14 -13.97 -4.59
C THR A 41 -6.78 -13.68 -3.14
N GLU A 42 -7.19 -14.53 -2.20
CA GLU A 42 -6.91 -14.35 -0.76
C GLU A 42 -5.42 -14.29 -0.41
N ARG A 43 -4.55 -14.91 -1.22
CA ARG A 43 -3.11 -15.02 -0.95
C ARG A 43 -2.26 -13.99 -1.68
N ILE A 44 -2.84 -13.24 -2.62
CA ILE A 44 -2.09 -12.32 -3.48
C ILE A 44 -2.43 -10.88 -3.08
N LEU A 45 -1.40 -10.14 -2.67
CA LEU A 45 -1.46 -8.70 -2.42
C LEU A 45 -0.70 -8.00 -3.54
N ILE A 46 -1.37 -7.10 -4.25
CA ILE A 46 -0.77 -6.23 -5.26
C ILE A 46 -1.02 -4.79 -4.84
N PHE A 47 0.04 -4.00 -4.83
CA PHE A 47 -0.03 -2.56 -4.57
C PHE A 47 0.32 -1.81 -5.84
N ASP A 48 -0.55 -0.88 -6.22
CA ASP A 48 -0.24 0.10 -7.25
C ASP A 48 0.40 1.30 -6.55
N LEU A 49 1.67 1.56 -6.85
CA LEU A 49 2.45 2.59 -6.17
C LEU A 49 1.90 3.98 -6.44
N ASP A 50 1.28 4.22 -7.60
CA ASP A 50 0.66 5.51 -7.89
C ASP A 50 -0.52 5.75 -6.92
N ALA A 51 -1.30 4.72 -6.61
CA ALA A 51 -2.39 4.78 -5.63
C ALA A 51 -1.88 4.86 -4.19
N ILE A 52 -0.75 4.20 -3.88
CA ILE A 52 -0.09 4.33 -2.57
C ILE A 52 0.43 5.75 -2.36
N ASP A 53 1.09 6.33 -3.37
CA ASP A 53 1.61 7.69 -3.31
C ASP A 53 0.48 8.69 -3.04
N GLN A 54 -0.64 8.59 -3.77
CA GLN A 54 -1.85 9.39 -3.53
C GLN A 54 -2.45 9.18 -2.14
N TRP A 55 -2.47 7.94 -1.66
CA TRP A 55 -2.98 7.63 -0.32
C TRP A 55 -2.12 8.24 0.79
N ILE A 56 -0.80 8.27 0.61
CA ILE A 56 0.14 8.88 1.58
C ILE A 56 0.02 10.40 1.58
N THR A 57 -0.12 11.03 0.41
CA THR A 57 -0.25 12.49 0.31
C THR A 57 -1.58 12.99 0.88
N GLY A 58 -2.56 12.10 1.10
CA GLY A 58 -3.85 12.47 1.65
C GLY A 58 -4.70 13.28 0.68
N GLU A 59 -4.49 13.11 -0.64
CA GLU A 59 -5.42 13.65 -1.64
C GLU A 59 -6.76 12.90 -1.53
N GLU A 60 -7.64 13.39 -0.66
CA GLU A 60 -9.07 13.13 -0.76
C GLU A 60 -9.53 13.63 -2.12
N ILE A 61 -9.72 12.72 -3.08
CA ILE A 61 -10.58 13.03 -4.22
C ILE A 61 -11.98 13.19 -3.64
N SER A 62 -12.34 14.45 -3.42
CA SER A 62 -13.71 14.87 -3.18
C SER A 62 -14.50 14.54 -4.46
N LEU A 63 -15.18 13.40 -4.45
CA LEU A 63 -16.23 13.03 -5.41
C LEU A 63 -17.60 13.35 -4.79
#